data_AF-A0AAN4WTC5-F1
#
_entry.id   AF-A0AAN4WTC5-F1
#
_cell.length_a   1.000
_cell.length_b   1.000
_cell.length_c   1.000
_cell.angle_alpha   90.00
_cell.angle_beta   90.00
_cell.angle_gamma   90.00
#
_symmetry.space_group_name_H-M   'P 1'
#
loop_
_entity.id
_entity.type
_entity.pdbx_description
1 polymer ?
#
loop_
_entity_poly.entity_id
_entity_poly.type
_entity_poly.pdbx_seq_one_letter_code
_entity_poly.pdbx_strand_id
1 'polypeptide(L)'
;MLSRSTLSLLQQAGESLYAAQQAMAQEVQSGAQSVVNTVASLPFSAEADRAYAQLRTVARLSHELQAIEEQLRTAYQTAASLAQNDLQLLQALPLRRSPQISPGQQAQAEDAVVKPTPVKGVRASSKTKTKTQSSGVPNAQSLSSNDDKVLTYLERVLTRSAWSQMTQASIAEGAGIPKGSIAVAIHRLKQMGRLKEGARGQYRLK
;
A
#
# COMPACT_ATOMS: atom_id res chain seq x y z
N MET A 1 -6.08 16.21 -13.75
CA MET A 1 -4.91 15.44 -13.26
C MET A 1 -5.31 14.37 -12.24
N LEU A 2 -5.98 13.32 -12.69
CA LEU A 2 -6.06 12.05 -11.95
C LEU A 2 -4.75 11.28 -12.21
N SER A 3 -4.02 10.93 -11.16
CA SER A 3 -2.74 10.22 -11.32
C SER A 3 -2.97 8.73 -11.65
N ARG A 4 -1.99 8.11 -12.31
CA ARG A 4 -2.02 6.66 -12.61
C ARG A 4 -2.18 5.79 -11.35
N SER A 5 -1.70 6.26 -10.19
CA SER A 5 -1.90 5.60 -8.91
C SER A 5 -3.38 5.54 -8.50
N THR A 6 -4.18 6.57 -8.79
CA THR A 6 -5.60 6.60 -8.46
C THR A 6 -6.39 5.61 -9.33
N LEU A 7 -6.06 5.51 -10.62
CA LEU A 7 -6.65 4.49 -11.50
C LEU A 7 -6.28 3.06 -11.06
N SER A 8 -5.03 2.84 -10.65
CA SER A 8 -4.57 1.54 -10.12
C SER A 8 -5.26 1.17 -8.81
N LEU A 9 -5.48 2.12 -7.89
CA LEU A 9 -6.24 1.89 -6.66
C LEU A 9 -7.71 1.57 -6.95
N LEU A 10 -8.30 2.23 -7.95
CA LEU A 10 -9.69 2.00 -8.36
C LEU A 10 -9.86 0.63 -9.02
N GLN A 11 -8.89 0.19 -9.82
CA GLN A 11 -8.82 -1.17 -10.36
C GLN A 11 -8.68 -2.22 -9.25
N GLN A 12 -7.79 -2.00 -8.28
CA GLN A 12 -7.60 -2.90 -7.13
C GLN A 12 -8.86 -3.00 -6.25
N ALA A 13 -9.57 -1.88 -6.07
CA ALA A 13 -10.86 -1.88 -5.37
C ALA A 13 -11.88 -2.78 -6.09
N GLY A 14 -11.96 -2.69 -7.43
CA GLY A 14 -12.83 -3.54 -8.24
C GLY A 14 -12.51 -5.02 -8.14
N GLU A 15 -11.23 -5.38 -8.21
CA GLU A 15 -10.75 -6.76 -8.01
C GLU A 15 -11.14 -7.30 -6.63
N SER A 16 -10.95 -6.51 -5.57
CA SER A 16 -11.32 -6.92 -4.20
C SER A 16 -12.83 -7.07 -4.00
N LEU A 17 -13.64 -6.24 -4.68
CA LEU A 17 -15.09 -6.28 -4.59
C LEU A 17 -15.66 -7.46 -5.39
N TYR A 18 -15.10 -7.76 -6.56
CA TYR A 18 -15.42 -8.96 -7.33
C TYR A 18 -15.09 -10.25 -6.56
N ALA A 19 -13.94 -10.29 -5.88
CA ALA A 19 -13.59 -11.42 -5.00
C ALA A 19 -14.58 -11.57 -3.83
N ALA A 20 -15.02 -10.47 -3.22
CA ALA A 20 -16.04 -10.48 -2.16
C ALA A 20 -17.41 -10.96 -2.66
N GLN A 21 -17.81 -10.54 -3.87
CA GLN A 21 -19.03 -10.99 -4.55
C GLN A 21 -18.99 -12.49 -4.86
N GLN A 22 -17.84 -13.02 -5.32
CA GLN A 22 -17.67 -14.45 -5.58
C GLN A 22 -17.73 -15.27 -4.28
N ALA A 23 -17.15 -14.78 -3.18
CA ALA A 23 -17.27 -15.41 -1.87
C ALA A 23 -18.72 -15.40 -1.35
N MET A 24 -19.44 -14.28 -1.49
CA MET A 24 -20.86 -14.25 -1.10
C MET A 24 -21.76 -15.10 -2.00
N ALA A 25 -21.43 -15.28 -3.29
CA ALA A 25 -22.17 -16.21 -4.15
C ALA A 25 -22.06 -17.66 -3.63
N GLN A 26 -20.90 -18.04 -3.08
CA GLN A 26 -20.71 -19.33 -2.40
C GLN A 26 -21.50 -19.40 -1.09
N GLU A 27 -21.52 -18.31 -0.30
CA GLU A 27 -22.29 -18.23 0.96
C GLU A 27 -23.81 -18.27 0.73
N VAL A 28 -24.31 -17.67 -0.36
CA VAL A 28 -25.72 -17.79 -0.78
C VAL A 28 -26.05 -19.23 -1.19
N GLN A 29 -25.12 -19.92 -1.87
CA GLN A 29 -25.32 -21.33 -2.26
C GLN A 29 -25.31 -22.26 -1.04
N SER A 30 -24.37 -22.10 -0.11
CA SER A 30 -24.34 -22.90 1.13
C SER A 30 -25.56 -22.60 2.01
N GLY A 31 -25.95 -21.33 2.15
CA GLY A 31 -27.16 -20.91 2.85
C GLY A 31 -28.44 -21.46 2.23
N ALA A 32 -28.55 -21.46 0.89
CA ALA A 32 -29.68 -22.06 0.18
C ALA A 32 -29.75 -23.57 0.38
N GLN A 33 -28.61 -24.27 0.33
CA GLN A 33 -28.56 -25.71 0.61
C GLN A 33 -28.97 -26.02 2.06
N SER A 34 -28.56 -25.19 3.02
CA SER A 34 -28.99 -25.28 4.42
C SER A 34 -30.50 -25.09 4.55
N VAL A 35 -31.08 -24.05 3.94
CA VAL A 35 -32.54 -23.82 3.90
C VAL A 35 -33.28 -25.03 3.30
N VAL A 36 -32.82 -25.57 2.18
CA VAL A 36 -33.44 -26.75 1.55
C VAL A 36 -33.42 -27.96 2.49
N ASN A 37 -32.31 -28.21 3.18
CA ASN A 37 -32.20 -29.32 4.13
C ASN A 37 -33.11 -29.13 5.35
N THR A 38 -33.12 -27.93 5.94
CA THR A 38 -33.98 -27.60 7.10
C THR A 38 -35.45 -27.70 6.72
N VAL A 39 -35.86 -27.16 5.58
CA VAL A 39 -37.25 -27.19 5.10
C VAL A 39 -37.70 -28.60 4.71
N ALA A 40 -36.81 -29.42 4.14
CA ALA A 40 -37.12 -30.83 3.86
C ALA A 40 -37.36 -31.65 5.13
N SER A 41 -36.71 -31.31 6.24
CA SER A 41 -36.91 -31.98 7.53
C SER A 41 -38.09 -31.42 8.34
N LEU A 42 -38.21 -30.09 8.41
CA LEU A 42 -39.04 -29.34 9.37
C LEU A 42 -39.55 -28.02 8.74
N PRO A 43 -40.49 -28.08 7.77
CA PRO A 43 -40.85 -26.95 6.91
C PRO A 43 -41.50 -25.75 7.63
N PHE A 44 -42.11 -25.97 8.79
CA PHE A 44 -42.79 -24.94 9.58
C PHE A 44 -42.14 -24.72 10.95
N SER A 45 -40.81 -24.88 11.02
CA SER A 45 -40.03 -24.64 12.23
C SER A 45 -39.49 -23.22 12.30
N ALA A 46 -39.33 -22.70 13.52
CA ALA A 46 -38.63 -21.44 13.77
C ALA A 46 -37.15 -21.46 13.31
N GLU A 47 -36.58 -22.65 13.05
CA GLU A 47 -35.27 -22.82 12.44
C GLU A 47 -35.30 -22.59 10.92
N ALA A 48 -36.30 -23.13 10.22
CA ALA A 48 -36.54 -22.84 8.81
C ALA A 48 -36.77 -21.33 8.57
N ASP A 49 -37.60 -20.69 9.40
CA ASP A 49 -37.83 -19.23 9.32
C ASP A 49 -36.54 -18.42 9.49
N ARG A 50 -35.68 -18.82 10.44
CA ARG A 50 -34.36 -18.18 10.65
C ARG A 50 -33.43 -18.39 9.46
N ALA A 51 -33.39 -19.60 8.90
CA ALA A 51 -32.58 -19.91 7.74
C ALA A 51 -33.03 -19.10 6.50
N TYR A 52 -34.34 -18.98 6.26
CA TYR A 52 -34.91 -18.12 5.22
C TYR A 52 -34.57 -16.64 5.44
N ALA A 53 -34.66 -16.15 6.68
CA ALA A 53 -34.31 -14.77 7.02
C ALA A 53 -32.81 -14.49 6.77
N GLN A 54 -31.93 -15.43 7.14
CA GLN A 54 -30.49 -15.36 6.85
C GLN A 54 -30.22 -15.32 5.34
N LEU A 55 -30.75 -16.28 4.58
CA LEU A 55 -30.60 -16.35 3.13
C LEU A 55 -31.05 -15.05 2.44
N ARG A 56 -32.19 -14.49 2.86
CA ARG A 56 -32.72 -13.22 2.33
C ARG A 56 -31.80 -12.03 2.65
N THR A 57 -31.21 -11.99 3.85
CA THR A 57 -30.22 -10.95 4.22
C THR A 57 -28.94 -11.07 3.38
N VAL A 58 -28.38 -12.27 3.22
CA VAL A 58 -27.17 -12.47 2.39
C VAL A 58 -27.45 -12.15 0.92
N ALA A 59 -28.59 -12.56 0.38
CA ALA A 59 -29.00 -12.23 -0.99
C ALA A 59 -29.13 -10.71 -1.21
N ARG A 60 -29.67 -9.98 -0.22
CA ARG A 60 -29.73 -8.51 -0.25
C ARG A 60 -28.34 -7.87 -0.24
N LEU A 61 -27.44 -8.34 0.63
CA LEU A 61 -26.05 -7.86 0.67
C LEU A 61 -25.31 -8.13 -0.66
N SER A 62 -25.57 -9.26 -1.30
CA SER A 62 -25.04 -9.58 -2.64
C SER A 62 -25.53 -8.60 -3.71
N HIS A 63 -26.79 -8.17 -3.65
CA HIS A 63 -27.31 -7.17 -4.58
C HIS A 63 -26.74 -5.77 -4.28
N GLU A 64 -26.56 -5.42 -3.01
CA GLU A 64 -25.96 -4.15 -2.59
C GLU A 64 -24.47 -4.05 -3.02
N LEU A 65 -23.68 -5.14 -2.93
CA LEU A 65 -22.32 -5.13 -3.50
C LEU A 65 -22.31 -5.00 -5.03
N GLN A 66 -23.22 -5.67 -5.74
CA GLN A 66 -23.31 -5.55 -7.20
C GLN A 66 -23.67 -4.10 -7.64
N ALA A 67 -24.48 -3.39 -6.86
CA ALA A 67 -24.75 -1.97 -7.10
C ALA A 67 -23.50 -1.09 -6.91
N ILE A 68 -22.66 -1.41 -5.90
CA ILE A 68 -21.38 -0.73 -5.67
C ILE A 68 -20.38 -1.06 -6.79
N GLU A 69 -20.37 -2.28 -7.34
CA GLU A 69 -19.56 -2.67 -8.49
C GLU A 69 -19.84 -1.77 -9.71
N GLU A 70 -21.11 -1.58 -10.07
CA GLU A 70 -21.50 -0.78 -11.24
C GLU A 70 -21.19 0.73 -11.02
N GLN A 71 -21.34 1.22 -9.78
CA GLN A 71 -20.90 2.57 -9.40
C GLN A 71 -19.37 2.73 -9.54
N LEU A 72 -18.59 1.75 -9.09
CA LEU A 72 -17.13 1.75 -9.18
C LEU A 72 -16.67 1.67 -10.65
N ARG A 73 -17.36 0.87 -11.47
CA ARG A 73 -17.15 0.77 -12.92
C ARG A 73 -17.42 2.10 -13.63
N THR A 74 -18.50 2.78 -13.27
CA THR A 74 -18.83 4.13 -13.78
C THR A 74 -17.78 5.16 -13.34
N ALA A 75 -17.33 5.10 -12.08
CA ALA A 75 -16.24 5.94 -11.58
C ALA A 75 -14.91 5.66 -12.33
N TYR A 76 -14.63 4.41 -12.69
CA TYR A 76 -13.44 4.06 -13.47
C TYR A 76 -13.53 4.58 -14.91
N GLN A 77 -14.68 4.45 -15.58
CA GLN A 77 -14.88 4.95 -16.94
C GLN A 77 -14.73 6.49 -17.01
N THR A 78 -15.30 7.21 -16.04
CA THR A 78 -15.16 8.68 -15.94
C THR A 78 -13.74 9.10 -15.58
N ALA A 79 -13.07 8.40 -14.65
CA ALA A 79 -11.66 8.66 -14.35
C ALA A 79 -10.73 8.38 -15.55
N ALA A 80 -11.02 7.33 -16.32
CA ALA A 80 -10.25 6.94 -17.51
C ALA A 80 -10.44 7.92 -18.67
N SER A 81 -11.66 8.41 -18.92
CA SER A 81 -11.91 9.42 -19.97
C SER A 81 -11.24 10.76 -19.65
N LEU A 82 -11.26 11.19 -18.38
CA LEU A 82 -10.52 12.36 -17.92
C LEU A 82 -9.00 12.20 -18.11
N ALA A 83 -8.45 11.02 -17.79
CA ALA A 83 -7.03 10.73 -18.01
C ALA A 83 -6.65 10.65 -19.51
N GLN A 84 -7.57 10.22 -20.38
CA GLN A 84 -7.37 10.24 -21.83
C GLN A 84 -7.41 11.67 -22.39
N ASN A 85 -8.32 12.52 -21.89
CA ASN A 85 -8.37 13.94 -22.25
C ASN A 85 -7.09 14.68 -21.83
N ASP A 86 -6.59 14.46 -20.60
CA ASP A 86 -5.31 15.02 -20.13
C ASP A 86 -4.14 14.60 -21.07
N LEU A 87 -4.15 13.37 -21.63
CA LEU A 87 -3.15 12.90 -22.61
C LEU A 87 -3.34 13.47 -24.01
N GLN A 88 -4.57 13.61 -24.49
CA GLN A 88 -4.86 14.20 -25.80
C GLN A 88 -4.52 15.69 -25.82
N LEU A 89 -4.76 16.43 -24.73
CA LEU A 89 -4.35 17.83 -24.60
C LEU A 89 -2.82 18.00 -24.68
N LEU A 90 -2.04 17.08 -24.09
CA LEU A 90 -0.58 17.07 -24.21
C LEU A 90 -0.09 16.81 -25.65
N GLN A 91 -0.83 16.06 -26.47
CA GLN A 91 -0.54 15.89 -27.90
C GLN A 91 -1.06 17.03 -28.78
N ALA A 92 -2.14 17.69 -28.34
CA ALA A 92 -2.80 18.78 -29.06
C ALA A 92 -2.16 20.16 -28.83
N LEU A 93 -1.14 20.28 -27.95
CA LEU A 93 -0.24 21.43 -28.00
C LEU A 93 0.55 21.38 -29.32
N PRO A 94 0.32 22.29 -30.29
CA PRO A 94 1.23 22.39 -31.40
C PRO A 94 2.60 22.79 -30.84
N LEU A 95 3.64 22.01 -31.14
CA LEU A 95 5.01 22.50 -30.99
C LEU A 95 5.13 23.72 -31.90
N ARG A 96 5.00 24.90 -31.30
CA ARG A 96 5.21 26.19 -31.96
C ARG A 96 6.70 26.28 -32.27
N ARG A 97 7.12 25.63 -33.36
CA ARG A 97 8.46 25.75 -33.93
C ARG A 97 8.70 27.22 -34.20
N SER A 98 9.47 27.86 -33.32
CA SER A 98 10.01 29.19 -33.58
C SER A 98 10.75 29.11 -34.92
N PRO A 99 10.43 29.98 -35.90
CA PRO A 99 11.17 30.00 -37.16
C PRO A 99 12.60 30.44 -36.85
N GLN A 100 13.54 29.49 -36.89
CA GLN A 100 14.95 29.77 -36.67
C GLN A 100 15.50 30.45 -37.93
N ILE A 101 15.34 31.77 -37.97
CA ILE A 101 16.06 32.61 -38.92
C ILE A 101 17.54 32.54 -38.53
N SER A 102 18.39 32.24 -39.50
CA SER A 102 19.83 32.44 -39.41
C SER A 102 20.28 32.94 -40.77
N PRO A 103 20.88 34.13 -40.79
CA PRO A 103 22.28 34.15 -41.17
C PRO A 103 23.13 35.05 -40.25
N GLY A 104 24.30 34.54 -39.85
CA GLY A 104 25.39 35.37 -39.33
C GLY A 104 25.66 35.28 -37.82
N GLN A 105 26.88 34.82 -37.52
CA GLN A 105 27.70 35.13 -36.34
C GLN A 105 27.35 34.51 -34.97
N GLN A 106 28.22 33.56 -34.59
CA GLN A 106 28.87 33.40 -33.28
C GLN A 106 28.02 33.03 -32.05
N ALA A 107 27.93 31.72 -31.80
CA ALA A 107 28.47 31.10 -30.59
C ALA A 107 28.63 29.58 -30.81
N GLN A 108 29.84 29.03 -30.67
CA GLN A 108 30.06 27.58 -30.74
C GLN A 108 29.70 26.93 -29.41
N ALA A 109 28.87 25.89 -29.46
CA ALA A 109 28.78 24.85 -28.45
C ALA A 109 28.63 23.53 -29.21
N GLU A 110 29.73 22.77 -29.30
CA GLU A 110 29.78 21.51 -30.06
C GLU A 110 29.09 20.37 -29.27
N ASP A 111 28.35 19.53 -29.98
CA ASP A 111 27.80 18.28 -29.47
C ASP A 111 28.82 17.14 -29.67
N ALA A 112 29.02 16.30 -28.64
CA ALA A 112 30.06 15.27 -28.63
C ALA A 112 29.53 13.92 -28.12
N VAL A 113 29.40 12.98 -29.05
CA VAL A 113 28.86 11.64 -28.82
C VAL A 113 29.94 10.65 -28.32
N VAL A 114 29.87 10.34 -27.02
CA VAL A 114 30.00 8.98 -26.41
C VAL A 114 31.33 8.16 -26.52
N LYS A 115 31.87 7.83 -25.32
CA LYS A 115 32.81 6.73 -24.92
C LYS A 115 34.29 6.82 -25.38
N PRO A 116 35.25 6.15 -24.69
CA PRO A 116 35.21 5.43 -23.39
C PRO A 116 36.23 5.94 -22.33
N THR A 117 36.27 5.30 -21.15
CA THR A 117 37.27 5.44 -20.06
C THR A 117 38.70 5.01 -20.50
N PRO A 118 39.83 5.39 -19.82
CA PRO A 118 40.06 5.31 -18.36
C PRO A 118 41.12 6.27 -17.69
N VAL A 119 41.57 5.87 -16.49
CA VAL A 119 42.80 6.18 -15.68
C VAL A 119 42.96 7.44 -14.78
N LYS A 120 43.10 7.15 -13.46
CA LYS A 120 44.02 7.69 -12.41
C LYS A 120 44.40 9.19 -12.49
N GLY A 121 44.14 10.06 -11.51
CA GLY A 121 44.26 10.01 -10.04
C GLY A 121 44.49 11.47 -9.54
N VAL A 122 44.72 11.86 -8.28
CA VAL A 122 45.11 11.19 -7.03
C VAL A 122 44.71 12.06 -5.81
N ARG A 123 44.03 11.47 -4.78
CA ARG A 123 43.91 11.92 -3.35
C ARG A 123 43.36 13.32 -3.03
N ALA A 124 42.80 13.61 -1.85
CA ALA A 124 42.25 12.87 -0.70
C ALA A 124 41.17 13.81 -0.08
N SER A 125 40.19 13.42 0.74
CA SER A 125 40.12 12.52 1.91
C SER A 125 38.62 12.34 2.27
N SER A 126 38.12 11.28 2.92
CA SER A 126 38.74 10.10 3.56
C SER A 126 37.73 8.95 3.76
N LYS A 127 38.20 7.70 3.62
CA LYS A 127 37.80 6.48 4.37
C LYS A 127 36.28 6.15 4.38
N THR A 128 35.73 5.29 3.50
CA THR A 128 35.99 3.83 3.32
C THR A 128 35.77 3.05 4.63
N LYS A 129 34.77 2.17 4.77
CA LYS A 129 34.61 0.78 4.23
C LYS A 129 33.11 0.39 4.29
N THR A 130 32.47 -0.51 3.51
CA THR A 130 32.84 -1.43 2.40
C THR A 130 33.93 -2.48 2.70
N LYS A 131 33.69 -3.80 2.68
CA LYS A 131 32.59 -4.69 2.22
C LYS A 131 32.52 -5.94 3.13
N THR A 132 31.46 -6.75 3.04
CA THR A 132 31.55 -8.16 2.53
C THR A 132 30.16 -8.80 2.41
N GLN A 133 29.88 -9.43 1.26
CA GLN A 133 28.96 -10.56 1.20
C GLN A 133 29.70 -11.79 1.69
N SER A 134 29.11 -12.54 2.62
CA SER A 134 29.47 -13.94 2.89
C SER A 134 28.23 -14.67 3.37
N SER A 135 27.82 -15.69 2.63
CA SER A 135 26.78 -16.63 3.00
C SER A 135 27.19 -17.40 4.27
N GLY A 136 26.31 -17.43 5.29
CA GLY A 136 26.56 -18.22 6.49
C GLY A 136 25.66 -17.90 7.68
N VAL A 137 24.55 -18.64 7.79
CA VAL A 137 23.77 -18.99 9.01
C VAL A 137 23.27 -17.84 9.93
N PRO A 138 21.97 -17.78 10.28
CA PRO A 138 21.41 -16.61 10.96
C PRO A 138 21.65 -16.64 12.48
N ASN A 139 22.30 -15.62 13.05
CA ASN A 139 22.15 -15.30 14.47
C ASN A 139 22.47 -13.82 14.81
N ALA A 140 21.97 -13.38 15.97
CA ALA A 140 22.12 -12.05 16.59
C ALA A 140 21.50 -10.85 15.84
N GLN A 141 20.34 -10.40 16.34
CA GLN A 141 19.60 -9.23 15.84
C GLN A 141 20.33 -7.93 16.19
N SER A 142 21.11 -7.36 15.26
CA SER A 142 21.56 -5.97 15.35
C SER A 142 20.42 -5.02 14.96
N LEU A 143 20.17 -3.98 15.77
CA LEU A 143 19.24 -2.90 15.45
C LEU A 143 19.58 -2.29 14.09
N SER A 144 18.60 -2.16 13.18
CA SER A 144 18.74 -1.26 12.04
C SER A 144 18.80 0.18 12.53
N SER A 145 19.42 1.09 11.76
CA SER A 145 19.39 2.53 12.05
C SER A 145 17.96 3.09 12.18
N ASN A 146 16.98 2.47 11.54
CA ASN A 146 15.56 2.79 11.73
C ASN A 146 15.02 2.23 13.06
N ASP A 147 15.41 1.01 13.44
CA ASP A 147 14.93 0.36 14.67
C ASP A 147 15.42 1.13 15.91
N ASP A 148 16.65 1.66 15.85
CA ASP A 148 17.29 2.49 16.89
C ASP A 148 16.63 3.87 17.05
N LYS A 149 16.26 4.52 15.93
CA LYS A 149 15.45 5.76 15.94
C LYS A 149 14.07 5.55 16.55
N VAL A 150 13.39 4.43 16.24
CA VAL A 150 12.11 4.08 16.88
C VAL A 150 12.32 3.86 18.38
N LEU A 151 13.34 3.10 18.78
CA LEU A 151 13.65 2.86 20.19
C LEU A 151 13.88 4.19 20.94
N THR A 152 14.75 5.05 20.44
CA THR A 152 15.08 6.36 21.03
C THR A 152 13.84 7.23 21.21
N TYR A 153 12.96 7.26 20.21
CA TYR A 153 11.70 8.01 20.30
C TYR A 153 10.73 7.39 21.33
N LEU A 154 10.58 6.06 21.33
CA LEU A 154 9.72 5.37 22.28
C LEU A 154 10.25 5.46 23.72
N GLU A 155 11.56 5.48 23.94
CA GLU A 155 12.18 5.72 25.25
C GLU A 155 11.91 7.13 25.79
N ARG A 156 11.69 8.11 24.92
CA ARG A 156 11.31 9.48 25.30
C ARG A 156 9.80 9.63 25.60
N VAL A 157 8.94 8.83 24.98
CA VAL A 157 7.47 9.04 25.00
C VAL A 157 6.72 7.98 25.83
N LEU A 158 7.26 6.77 25.96
CA LEU A 158 6.69 5.70 26.76
C LEU A 158 7.36 5.62 28.14
N THR A 159 6.59 5.19 29.13
CA THR A 159 7.13 4.78 30.44
C THR A 159 7.13 3.26 30.57
N ARG A 160 7.86 2.74 31.56
CA ARG A 160 7.86 1.30 31.91
C ARG A 160 6.63 0.90 32.72
N SER A 161 6.03 1.85 33.44
CA SER A 161 4.93 1.64 34.39
C SER A 161 3.54 1.72 33.77
N ALA A 162 3.33 2.58 32.77
CA ALA A 162 2.03 2.80 32.14
C ALA A 162 1.99 2.31 30.68
N TRP A 163 0.80 1.89 30.23
CA TRP A 163 0.52 1.67 28.82
C TRP A 163 0.16 3.00 28.16
N SER A 164 0.83 3.35 27.06
CA SER A 164 0.45 4.52 26.25
C SER A 164 -0.20 4.08 24.95
N GLN A 165 -1.29 4.74 24.57
CA GLN A 165 -1.99 4.50 23.31
C GLN A 165 -1.40 5.39 22.21
N MET A 166 -0.76 4.77 21.21
CA MET A 166 -0.14 5.47 20.09
C MET A 166 -0.44 4.75 18.78
N THR A 167 -0.56 5.50 17.68
CA THR A 167 -0.68 4.90 16.35
C THR A 167 0.70 4.67 15.75
N GLN A 168 0.84 3.68 14.87
CA GLN A 168 2.11 3.47 14.17
C GLN A 168 2.49 4.68 13.29
N ALA A 169 1.50 5.45 12.83
CA ALA A 169 1.72 6.69 12.10
C ALA A 169 2.37 7.79 12.97
N SER A 170 1.86 8.02 14.19
CA SER A 170 2.45 9.03 15.09
C SER A 170 3.84 8.64 15.60
N ILE A 171 4.09 7.33 15.79
CA ILE A 171 5.44 6.82 16.10
C ILE A 171 6.40 7.04 14.92
N ALA A 172 5.96 6.76 13.68
CA ALA A 172 6.78 6.97 12.49
C ALA A 172 7.13 8.45 12.26
N GLU A 173 6.16 9.35 12.45
CA GLU A 173 6.35 10.80 12.36
C GLU A 173 7.29 11.31 13.46
N GLY A 174 7.08 10.89 14.71
CA GLY A 174 7.92 11.30 15.83
C GLY A 174 9.35 10.74 15.82
N ALA A 175 9.57 9.57 15.20
CA ALA A 175 10.89 8.97 15.01
C ALA A 175 11.58 9.41 13.69
N GLY A 176 10.89 10.13 12.80
CA GLY A 176 11.42 10.59 11.51
C GLY A 176 11.68 9.45 10.51
N ILE A 177 10.75 8.49 10.38
CA ILE A 177 10.91 7.26 9.58
C ILE A 177 9.71 7.09 8.63
N PRO A 178 9.90 6.54 7.40
CA PRO A 178 8.79 6.23 6.51
C PRO A 178 7.76 5.28 7.12
N LYS A 179 6.47 5.58 6.93
CA LYS A 179 5.33 4.79 7.45
C LYS A 179 5.32 3.32 6.99
N GLY A 180 6.01 2.97 5.90
CA GLY A 180 6.20 1.58 5.47
C GLY A 180 7.23 0.77 6.29
N SER A 181 8.15 1.43 7.01
CA SER A 181 9.21 0.76 7.78
C SER A 181 8.87 0.54 9.25
N ILE A 182 7.87 1.26 9.80
CA ILE A 182 7.57 1.25 11.24
C ILE A 182 7.05 -0.11 11.73
N ALA A 183 6.22 -0.80 10.95
CA ALA A 183 5.68 -2.11 11.34
C ALA A 183 6.79 -3.15 11.52
N VAL A 184 7.79 -3.13 10.64
CA VAL A 184 8.97 -4.02 10.72
C VAL A 184 9.84 -3.66 11.92
N ALA A 185 10.07 -2.36 12.17
CA ALA A 185 10.83 -1.90 13.33
C ALA A 185 10.17 -2.28 14.66
N ILE A 186 8.86 -2.02 14.82
CA ILE A 186 8.09 -2.43 16.01
C ILE A 186 8.11 -3.95 16.18
N HIS A 187 7.95 -4.72 15.09
CA HIS A 187 8.01 -6.18 15.16
C HIS A 187 9.38 -6.69 15.65
N ARG A 188 10.48 -6.12 15.15
CA ARG A 188 11.84 -6.43 15.63
C ARG A 188 12.04 -6.03 17.08
N LEU A 189 11.61 -4.84 17.49
CA LEU A 189 11.70 -4.36 18.88
C LEU A 189 10.92 -5.24 19.87
N LYS A 190 9.79 -5.83 19.41
CA LYS A 190 9.06 -6.87 20.16
C LYS A 190 9.84 -8.18 20.22
N GLN A 191 10.41 -8.67 19.11
CA GLN A 191 11.24 -9.89 19.08
C GLN A 191 12.47 -9.78 19.98
N MET A 192 13.14 -8.62 20.01
CA MET A 192 14.26 -8.32 20.91
C MET A 192 13.81 -8.03 22.35
N GLY A 193 12.50 -8.09 22.64
CA GLY A 193 11.93 -7.90 23.97
C GLY A 193 12.09 -6.48 24.54
N ARG A 194 12.39 -5.47 23.72
CA ARG A 194 12.52 -4.06 24.17
C ARG A 194 11.16 -3.38 24.34
N LEU A 195 10.17 -3.83 23.57
CA LEU A 195 8.81 -3.28 23.55
C LEU A 195 7.78 -4.37 23.85
N LYS A 196 6.76 -4.03 24.65
CA LYS A 196 5.55 -4.85 24.83
C LYS A 196 4.36 -4.12 24.21
N GLU A 197 3.57 -4.85 23.44
CA GLU A 197 2.28 -4.39 22.91
C GLU A 197 1.15 -5.01 23.75
N GLY A 198 0.10 -4.23 24.03
CA GLY A 198 -1.05 -4.60 24.84
C GLY A 198 -2.28 -4.86 23.97
N ALA A 199 -3.39 -4.17 24.26
CA ALA A 199 -4.47 -4.03 23.27
C ALA A 199 -3.95 -3.28 22.02
N ARG A 200 -4.66 -3.40 20.88
CA ARG A 200 -4.25 -2.79 19.59
C ARG A 200 -3.85 -1.31 19.77
N GLY A 201 -2.58 -1.00 19.49
CA GLY A 201 -2.04 0.37 19.60
C GLY A 201 -1.62 0.81 21.01
N GLN A 202 -1.64 -0.08 22.02
CA GLN A 202 -1.06 0.19 23.34
C GLN A 202 0.37 -0.34 23.42
N TYR A 203 1.32 0.51 23.80
CA TYR A 203 2.73 0.15 23.92
C TYR A 203 3.27 0.53 25.30
N ARG A 204 4.22 -0.28 25.79
CA ARG A 204 5.09 0.05 26.94
C ARG A 204 6.49 -0.51 26.74
N LEU A 205 7.47 0.12 27.37
CA LEU A 205 8.83 -0.39 27.41
C LEU A 205 8.93 -1.59 28.37
N LYS A 206 9.92 -2.47 28.16
CA LYS A 206 10.28 -3.53 29.11
C LYS A 206 11.33 -3.03 30.09
#